data_AF-A0A956U0W1-F1
#
_entry.id   AF-A0A956U0W1-F1
#
_cell.length_a   1.000
_cell.length_b   1.000
_cell.length_c   1.000
_cell.angle_alpha   90.00
_cell.angle_beta   90.00
_cell.angle_gamma   90.00
#
_symmetry.space_group_name_H-M   'P 1'
#
loop_
_entity.id
_entity.type
_entity.pdbx_description
1 polymer ?
#
loop_
_entity_poly.entity_id
_entity_poly.type
_entity_poly.pdbx_seq_one_letter_code
_entity_poly.pdbx_strand_id
1 'polypeptide(L)'
;MSISTRAVNAIRDFLELESASGIILVGAAAVALALSNSPLSGLYNLLIDTPFEVRLGALEIAKPLLLWINDGLMAIFFLLVGLEIKREVLDGQLSSIDQVALPGIAAVGGMVIPALIYVFFNFNNPGAMSGWAIPAATDIAFALGVLALLGSRVPLSLKLFLLTLAIIDDLGAIVIIAIFYSGKLSLLSLGLAGAMIAVLVAMNL
;
A
#
# COMPACT_ATOMS: atom_id res chain seq x y z
N MET A 1 9.45 20.47 -36.43
CA MET A 1 9.73 19.81 -35.14
C MET A 1 8.39 19.44 -34.53
N SER A 2 8.02 18.15 -34.58
CA SER A 2 6.62 17.70 -34.57
C SER A 2 5.94 17.90 -33.21
N ILE A 3 4.62 18.12 -33.24
CA ILE A 3 3.73 18.28 -32.07
C ILE A 3 3.89 17.11 -31.07
N SER A 4 4.22 15.91 -31.55
CA SER A 4 4.51 14.73 -30.72
C SER A 4 5.65 14.96 -29.73
N THR A 5 6.74 15.63 -30.15
CA THR A 5 7.89 15.90 -29.26
C THR A 5 7.53 16.87 -28.13
N ARG A 6 6.63 17.82 -28.38
CA ARG A 6 6.16 18.75 -27.34
C ARG A 6 5.25 18.08 -26.32
N ALA A 7 4.35 17.20 -26.76
CA ALA A 7 3.48 16.45 -25.86
C ALA A 7 4.29 15.47 -24.98
N VAL A 8 5.26 14.76 -25.58
CA VAL A 8 6.15 13.85 -24.84
C VAL A 8 6.99 14.60 -23.81
N ASN A 9 7.55 15.75 -24.19
CA ASN A 9 8.32 16.58 -23.25
C ASN A 9 7.44 17.13 -22.13
N ALA A 10 6.22 17.62 -22.43
CA ALA A 10 5.29 18.10 -21.41
C ALA A 10 4.85 17.00 -20.43
N ILE A 11 4.64 15.77 -20.91
CA ILE A 11 4.34 14.62 -20.04
C ILE A 11 5.55 14.29 -19.17
N ARG A 12 6.77 14.32 -19.73
CA ARG A 12 8.00 14.09 -18.95
C ARG A 12 8.20 15.15 -17.88
N ASP A 13 8.11 16.43 -18.25
CA ASP A 13 8.25 17.56 -17.33
C ASP A 13 7.17 17.50 -16.23
N PHE A 14 5.97 17.02 -16.56
CA PHE A 14 4.92 16.78 -15.59
C PHE A 14 5.27 15.60 -14.65
N LEU A 15 5.72 14.46 -15.18
CA LEU A 15 6.10 13.29 -14.37
C LEU A 15 7.32 13.56 -13.48
N GLU A 16 8.17 14.54 -13.83
CA GLU A 16 9.29 14.98 -13.00
C GLU A 16 8.86 15.88 -11.81
N LEU A 17 7.59 16.30 -11.74
CA LEU A 17 7.05 17.03 -10.58
C LEU A 17 6.77 16.09 -9.41
N GLU A 18 7.24 16.45 -8.22
CA GLU A 18 6.98 15.74 -6.96
C GLU A 18 5.47 15.59 -6.65
N SER A 19 4.63 16.48 -7.18
CA SER A 19 3.17 16.48 -7.01
C SER A 19 2.40 15.67 -8.06
N ALA A 20 3.04 15.24 -9.15
CA ALA A 20 2.34 14.56 -10.25
C ALA A 20 1.76 13.21 -9.82
N SER A 21 2.47 12.46 -8.97
CA SER A 21 1.98 11.20 -8.40
C SER A 21 0.67 11.39 -7.64
N GLY A 22 0.59 12.41 -6.78
CA GLY A 22 -0.62 12.74 -6.01
C GLY A 22 -1.78 13.16 -6.91
N ILE A 23 -1.53 13.98 -7.93
CA ILE A 23 -2.57 14.41 -8.88
C ILE A 23 -3.10 13.23 -9.68
N ILE A 24 -2.23 12.34 -10.15
CA ILE A 24 -2.61 11.12 -10.88
C ILE A 24 -3.45 10.21 -9.99
N LEU A 25 -3.06 10.02 -8.72
CA LEU A 25 -3.81 9.21 -7.76
C LEU A 25 -5.23 9.74 -7.54
N VAL A 26 -5.35 11.05 -7.28
CA VAL A 26 -6.66 11.72 -7.11
C VAL A 26 -7.49 11.63 -8.39
N GLY A 27 -6.88 11.84 -9.55
CA GLY A 27 -7.53 11.70 -10.84
C GLY A 27 -8.05 10.28 -11.07
N ALA A 28 -7.25 9.26 -10.77
CA ALA A 28 -7.65 7.86 -10.87
C ALA A 28 -8.82 7.52 -9.93
N ALA A 29 -8.77 7.99 -8.68
CA ALA A 29 -9.87 7.82 -7.73
C ALA A 29 -11.16 8.51 -8.19
N ALA A 30 -11.06 9.74 -8.72
CA ALA A 30 -12.21 10.47 -9.27
C ALA A 30 -12.81 9.74 -10.48
N VAL A 31 -11.99 9.20 -11.37
CA VAL A 31 -12.44 8.37 -12.50
C VAL A 31 -13.12 7.10 -12.01
N ALA A 32 -12.55 6.40 -11.02
CA ALA A 32 -13.16 5.21 -10.43
C ALA A 32 -14.53 5.51 -9.82
N LEU A 33 -14.66 6.61 -9.05
CA LEU A 33 -15.93 7.06 -8.50
C LEU A 33 -16.94 7.43 -9.60
N ALA A 34 -16.51 8.14 -10.64
CA ALA A 34 -17.36 8.50 -11.76
C ALA A 34 -17.89 7.24 -12.48
N LEU A 35 -17.01 6.27 -12.78
CA LEU A 35 -17.40 5.01 -13.41
C LEU A 35 -18.38 4.22 -12.53
N SER A 36 -18.08 4.09 -11.24
CA SER A 36 -18.90 3.35 -10.26
C SER A 36 -20.29 3.96 -10.05
N ASN A 37 -20.44 5.28 -10.18
CA ASN A 37 -21.73 5.98 -10.02
C ASN A 37 -22.44 6.29 -11.34
N SER A 38 -21.91 5.85 -12.49
CA SER A 38 -22.48 6.09 -13.82
C SER A 38 -23.30 4.89 -14.32
N PRO A 39 -24.01 5.03 -15.47
CA PRO A 39 -24.63 3.89 -16.15
C PRO A 39 -23.65 2.79 -16.57
N LEU A 40 -22.34 3.08 -16.59
CA LEU A 40 -21.27 2.10 -16.88
C LEU A 40 -20.87 1.26 -15.65
N SER A 41 -21.46 1.51 -14.48
CA SER A 41 -21.19 0.76 -13.24
C SER A 41 -21.34 -0.76 -13.40
N GLY A 42 -22.34 -1.21 -14.17
CA GLY A 42 -22.52 -2.63 -14.48
C GLY A 42 -21.35 -3.23 -15.25
N LEU A 43 -20.81 -2.52 -16.23
CA LEU A 43 -19.64 -2.95 -16.99
C LEU A 43 -18.37 -2.94 -16.13
N TYR A 44 -18.22 -1.91 -15.28
CA TYR A 44 -17.10 -1.80 -14.35
C TYR A 44 -17.10 -2.97 -13.36
N ASN A 45 -18.23 -3.26 -12.73
CA ASN A 45 -18.37 -4.38 -11.79
C ASN A 45 -18.13 -5.72 -12.48
N LEU A 46 -18.67 -5.92 -13.69
CA LEU A 46 -18.44 -7.15 -14.45
C LEU A 46 -16.95 -7.35 -14.74
N LEU A 47 -16.21 -6.29 -15.08
CA LEU A 47 -14.76 -6.36 -15.30
C LEU A 47 -14.01 -6.77 -14.03
N ILE A 48 -14.24 -6.09 -12.90
CA ILE A 48 -13.50 -6.35 -11.66
C ILE A 48 -13.86 -7.70 -11.03
N ASP A 49 -15.11 -8.15 -11.18
CA ASP A 49 -15.61 -9.42 -10.66
C ASP A 49 -15.38 -10.59 -11.64
N THR A 50 -14.79 -10.34 -12.81
CA THR A 50 -14.52 -11.39 -13.81
C THR A 50 -13.71 -12.51 -13.17
N PRO A 51 -14.21 -13.76 -13.13
CA PRO A 51 -13.45 -14.89 -12.61
C PRO A 51 -12.21 -15.13 -13.47
N PHE A 52 -11.02 -15.04 -12.87
CA PHE A 52 -9.76 -15.32 -13.55
C PHE A 52 -9.06 -16.50 -12.86
N GLU A 53 -8.83 -17.56 -13.64
CA GLU A 53 -8.25 -18.81 -13.17
C GLU A 53 -6.92 -19.07 -13.88
N VAL A 54 -5.91 -19.39 -13.08
CA VAL A 54 -4.62 -19.91 -13.57
C VAL A 54 -4.48 -21.35 -13.09
N ARG A 55 -4.36 -22.27 -14.06
CA ARG A 55 -4.24 -23.70 -13.79
C ARG A 55 -2.96 -24.27 -14.40
N LEU A 56 -2.15 -24.92 -13.55
CA LEU A 56 -0.94 -25.63 -13.92
C LEU A 56 -1.02 -27.07 -13.37
N GLY A 57 -1.51 -27.99 -14.19
CA GLY A 57 -1.74 -29.38 -13.78
C GLY A 57 -2.83 -29.49 -12.70
N ALA A 58 -2.43 -29.93 -11.51
CA ALA A 58 -3.30 -30.02 -10.33
C ALA A 58 -3.33 -28.73 -9.50
N LEU A 59 -2.45 -27.77 -9.78
CA LEU A 59 -2.48 -26.46 -9.12
C LEU A 59 -3.51 -25.59 -9.83
N GLU A 60 -4.52 -25.16 -9.08
CA GLU A 60 -5.62 -24.33 -9.54
C GLU A 60 -5.76 -23.13 -8.62
N ILE A 61 -5.64 -21.93 -9.17
CA ILE A 61 -5.86 -20.68 -8.43
C ILE A 61 -6.93 -19.91 -9.18
N ALA A 62 -8.14 -19.91 -8.63
CA ALA A 62 -9.29 -19.18 -9.13
C ALA A 62 -9.64 -18.05 -8.16
N LYS A 63 -9.64 -16.81 -8.65
CA LYS A 63 -10.10 -15.63 -7.89
C LYS A 63 -10.57 -14.53 -8.85
N PRO A 64 -11.46 -13.62 -8.41
CA PRO A 64 -11.88 -12.48 -9.21
C PRO A 64 -10.68 -11.66 -9.69
N LEU A 65 -10.82 -11.01 -10.85
CA LEU A 65 -9.77 -10.19 -11.45
C LEU A 65 -9.27 -9.11 -10.50
N LEU A 66 -10.16 -8.51 -9.70
CA LEU A 66 -9.81 -7.54 -8.66
C LEU A 66 -8.76 -8.08 -7.68
N LEU A 67 -8.90 -9.33 -7.22
CA LEU A 67 -7.95 -9.92 -6.27
C LEU A 67 -6.60 -10.21 -6.92
N TRP A 68 -6.56 -10.59 -8.20
CA TRP A 68 -5.30 -10.70 -8.94
C TRP A 68 -4.58 -9.36 -9.08
N ILE A 69 -5.33 -8.31 -9.43
CA ILE A 69 -4.79 -6.95 -9.55
C ILE A 69 -4.26 -6.48 -8.19
N ASN A 70 -5.04 -6.64 -7.12
CA ASN A 70 -4.65 -6.24 -5.78
C ASN A 70 -3.39 -6.99 -5.32
N ASP A 71 -3.38 -8.32 -5.41
CA ASP A 71 -2.22 -9.11 -4.97
C ASP A 71 -0.95 -8.75 -5.77
N GLY A 72 -1.08 -8.55 -7.09
CA GLY A 72 0.05 -8.20 -7.95
C GLY A 72 0.58 -6.79 -7.70
N LEU A 73 -0.28 -5.78 -7.68
CA LEU A 73 0.12 -4.39 -7.47
C LEU A 73 0.62 -4.17 -6.04
N MET A 74 -0.02 -4.78 -5.04
CA MET A 74 0.42 -4.68 -3.65
C MET A 74 1.75 -5.40 -3.41
N ALA A 75 2.01 -6.53 -4.09
CA ALA A 75 3.32 -7.19 -4.01
C ALA A 75 4.45 -6.28 -4.54
N ILE A 76 4.23 -5.57 -5.65
CA ILE A 76 5.20 -4.61 -6.19
C ILE A 76 5.35 -3.40 -5.26
N PHE A 77 4.24 -2.87 -4.73
CA PHE A 77 4.25 -1.75 -3.79
C PHE A 77 5.03 -2.09 -2.52
N PHE A 78 4.74 -3.22 -1.87
CA PHE A 78 5.43 -3.64 -0.65
C PHE A 78 6.88 -4.07 -0.91
N LEU A 79 7.23 -4.51 -2.12
CA LEU A 79 8.63 -4.71 -2.50
C LEU A 79 9.38 -3.37 -2.47
N LEU A 80 8.81 -2.32 -3.08
CA LEU A 80 9.42 -0.98 -3.06
C LEU A 80 9.52 -0.45 -1.62
N VAL A 81 8.46 -0.56 -0.83
CA VAL A 81 8.46 -0.16 0.59
C VAL A 81 9.49 -0.97 1.38
N GLY A 82 9.63 -2.27 1.15
CA GLY A 82 10.62 -3.12 1.80
C GLY A 82 12.07 -2.72 1.48
N LEU A 83 12.35 -2.33 0.23
CA LEU A 83 13.65 -1.79 -0.17
C LEU A 83 13.92 -0.43 0.48
N GLU A 84 12.92 0.43 0.54
CA GLU A 84 13.00 1.75 1.18
C GLU A 84 13.26 1.62 2.69
N ILE A 85 12.54 0.73 3.38
CA ILE A 85 12.80 0.40 4.79
C ILE A 85 14.23 -0.08 4.98
N LYS A 86 14.70 -1.03 4.14
CA LYS A 86 16.07 -1.54 4.23
C LYS A 86 17.09 -0.41 4.09
N ARG A 87 16.87 0.52 3.15
CA ARG A 87 17.73 1.70 2.96
C ARG A 87 17.72 2.61 4.19
N GLU A 88 16.54 2.93 4.71
CA GLU A 88 16.38 3.81 5.88
C GLU A 88 16.99 3.20 7.15
N VAL A 89 16.90 1.88 7.31
CA VAL A 89 17.51 1.15 8.45
C VAL A 89 19.03 1.11 8.37
N LEU A 90 19.60 1.01 7.16
CA LEU A 90 21.05 0.93 6.98
C LEU A 90 21.72 2.31 7.02
N ASP A 91 21.20 3.27 6.25
CA ASP A 91 21.88 4.56 5.99
C ASP A 91 21.03 5.78 6.36
N GLY A 92 19.76 5.59 6.74
CA GLY A 92 18.79 6.67 6.90
C GLY A 92 18.40 6.98 8.34
N GLN A 93 17.22 7.56 8.51
CA GLN A 93 16.69 8.02 9.80
C GLN A 93 16.26 6.86 10.70
N LEU A 94 16.12 5.65 10.14
CA LEU A 94 15.85 4.44 10.92
C LEU A 94 17.10 3.75 11.47
N SER A 95 18.30 4.28 11.19
CA SER A 95 19.58 3.67 11.60
C SER A 95 19.89 3.81 13.09
N SER A 96 19.32 4.80 13.78
CA SER A 96 19.55 5.04 15.21
C SER A 96 18.26 5.00 16.01
N ILE A 97 18.29 4.32 17.15
CA ILE A 97 17.12 4.11 18.02
C ILE A 97 16.49 5.44 18.45
N ASP A 98 17.32 6.45 18.73
CA ASP A 98 16.86 7.78 19.15
C ASP A 98 16.03 8.48 18.06
N GLN A 99 16.34 8.25 16.78
CA GLN A 99 15.61 8.83 15.65
C GLN A 99 14.34 8.03 15.32
N VAL A 100 14.33 6.72 15.56
CA VAL A 100 13.17 5.84 15.35
C VAL A 100 12.13 5.97 16.45
N ALA A 101 12.55 6.29 17.68
CA ALA A 101 11.66 6.29 18.84
C ALA A 101 10.42 7.19 18.64
N LEU A 102 10.62 8.41 18.14
CA LEU A 102 9.51 9.36 17.95
C LEU A 102 8.55 8.91 16.84
N PRO A 103 8.98 8.64 15.58
CA PRO A 103 8.11 8.09 14.54
C PRO A 103 7.45 6.77 14.93
N GLY A 104 8.18 5.88 15.60
CA GLY A 104 7.66 4.56 16.02
C GLY A 104 6.56 4.66 17.06
N ILE A 105 6.73 5.51 18.10
CA ILE A 105 5.67 5.74 19.10
C ILE A 105 4.47 6.44 18.46
N ALA A 106 4.72 7.41 17.57
CA ALA A 106 3.66 8.11 16.85
C ALA A 106 2.85 7.16 15.96
N ALA A 107 3.51 6.25 15.24
CA ALA A 107 2.91 5.20 14.43
C ALA A 107 2.06 4.25 15.27
N VAL A 108 2.62 3.68 16.35
CA VAL A 108 1.87 2.80 17.25
C VAL A 108 0.64 3.49 17.83
N GLY A 109 0.75 4.75 18.28
CA GLY A 109 -0.39 5.55 18.71
C GLY A 109 -1.40 5.79 17.58
N GLY A 110 -0.90 6.12 16.38
CA GLY A 110 -1.65 6.33 15.15
C GLY A 110 -2.42 5.10 14.68
N MET A 111 -1.97 3.89 15.00
CA MET A 111 -2.68 2.65 14.72
C MET A 111 -3.65 2.25 15.84
N VAL A 112 -3.19 2.28 17.09
CA VAL A 112 -3.96 1.78 18.24
C VAL A 112 -5.18 2.65 18.53
N ILE A 113 -5.04 3.98 18.47
CA ILE A 113 -6.14 4.88 18.82
C ILE A 113 -7.32 4.74 17.83
N PRO A 114 -7.13 4.81 16.50
CA PRO A 114 -8.24 4.62 15.55
C PRO A 114 -8.87 3.23 15.63
N ALA A 115 -8.05 2.19 15.84
CA ALA A 115 -8.54 0.82 16.05
C ALA A 115 -9.45 0.72 17.28
N LEU A 116 -9.04 1.27 18.42
CA LEU A 116 -9.84 1.27 19.65
C LEU A 116 -11.14 2.05 19.49
N ILE A 117 -11.10 3.21 18.83
CA ILE A 117 -12.29 4.00 18.51
C ILE A 117 -13.25 3.15 17.66
N TYR A 118 -12.75 2.48 16.62
CA TYR A 118 -13.57 1.63 15.75
C TYR A 118 -14.22 0.48 16.52
N VAL A 119 -13.46 -0.22 17.37
CA VAL A 119 -13.98 -1.30 18.21
C VAL A 119 -15.03 -0.78 19.18
N PHE A 120 -14.80 0.37 19.81
CA PHE A 120 -15.75 0.98 20.73
C PHE A 120 -17.10 1.28 20.08
N PHE A 121 -17.13 1.70 18.81
CA PHE A 121 -18.39 1.93 18.10
C PHE A 121 -19.03 0.65 17.55
N ASN A 122 -18.25 -0.40 17.28
CA ASN A 122 -18.71 -1.62 16.62
C ASN A 122 -18.80 -2.84 17.54
N PHE A 123 -18.62 -2.70 18.85
CA PHE A 123 -18.57 -3.83 19.80
C PHE A 123 -19.83 -4.73 19.78
N ASN A 124 -20.99 -4.16 19.46
CA ASN A 124 -22.26 -4.89 19.36
C ASN A 124 -22.51 -5.55 17.99
N ASN A 125 -21.61 -5.37 17.03
CA ASN A 125 -21.75 -5.92 15.68
C ASN A 125 -20.56 -6.86 15.37
N PRO A 126 -20.72 -8.18 15.59
CA PRO A 126 -19.67 -9.15 15.34
C PRO A 126 -19.11 -9.12 13.91
N GLY A 127 -19.95 -8.82 12.91
CA GLY A 127 -19.53 -8.73 11.52
C GLY A 127 -18.69 -7.47 11.23
N ALA A 128 -18.95 -6.37 11.93
CA ALA A 128 -18.16 -5.16 11.80
C ALA A 128 -16.85 -5.24 12.61
N MET A 129 -16.78 -6.02 13.69
CA MET A 129 -15.54 -6.13 14.48
C MET A 129 -14.35 -6.68 13.69
N SER A 130 -14.58 -7.49 12.65
CA SER A 130 -13.51 -7.90 11.74
C SER A 130 -12.96 -6.73 10.90
N GLY A 131 -13.48 -5.52 11.00
CA GLY A 131 -12.93 -4.35 10.32
C GLY A 131 -11.94 -3.53 11.14
N TRP A 132 -11.53 -3.97 12.34
CA TRP A 132 -10.79 -3.12 13.28
C TRP A 132 -9.44 -2.61 12.78
N ALA A 133 -8.79 -3.33 11.87
CA ALA A 133 -7.51 -2.94 11.27
C ALA A 133 -7.66 -1.95 10.10
N ILE A 134 -8.86 -1.76 9.55
CA ILE A 134 -9.12 -0.84 8.43
C ILE A 134 -8.69 0.61 8.73
N PRO A 135 -9.07 1.23 9.87
CA PRO A 135 -8.72 2.62 10.18
C PRO A 135 -7.25 2.83 10.59
N ALA A 136 -6.45 1.77 10.71
CA ALA A 136 -5.05 1.86 11.11
C ALA A 136 -4.09 2.08 9.92
N ALA A 137 -4.54 1.83 8.69
CA ALA A 137 -3.71 2.00 7.49
C ALA A 137 -3.73 3.45 6.98
N THR A 138 -2.58 3.95 6.50
CA THR A 138 -2.42 5.34 6.02
C THR A 138 -1.84 5.33 4.60
N ASP A 139 -2.55 5.91 3.62
CA ASP A 139 -2.04 6.00 2.24
C ASP A 139 -0.91 7.06 2.12
N ILE A 140 0.33 6.57 2.09
CA ILE A 140 1.55 7.38 1.98
C ILE A 140 1.60 8.19 0.67
N ALA A 141 1.11 7.64 -0.44
CA ALA A 141 1.17 8.29 -1.74
C ALA A 141 0.22 9.49 -1.78
N PHE A 142 -0.96 9.34 -1.19
CA PHE A 142 -1.88 10.46 -1.02
C PHE A 142 -1.34 11.51 -0.05
N ALA A 143 -0.85 11.09 1.12
CA ALA A 143 -0.36 12.00 2.15
C ALA A 143 0.82 12.86 1.66
N LEU A 144 1.80 12.24 1.00
CA LEU A 144 2.92 12.96 0.38
C LEU A 144 2.47 13.79 -0.82
N GLY A 145 1.52 13.29 -1.63
CA GLY A 145 0.95 14.03 -2.75
C GLY A 145 0.31 15.35 -2.31
N VAL A 146 -0.46 15.33 -1.22
CA VAL A 146 -1.06 16.55 -0.64
C VAL A 146 -0.01 17.48 -0.06
N LEU A 147 1.01 16.95 0.64
CA LEU A 147 2.12 17.78 1.13
C LEU A 147 2.90 18.44 -0.02
N ALA A 148 3.07 17.75 -1.15
CA ALA A 148 3.72 18.33 -2.33
C ALA A 148 2.91 19.48 -2.93
N LEU A 149 1.57 19.45 -2.86
CA LEU A 149 0.71 20.56 -3.30
C LEU A 149 0.88 21.83 -2.44
N LEU A 150 1.26 21.68 -1.17
CA LEU A 150 1.57 22.82 -0.29
C LEU A 150 2.93 23.49 -0.62
N GLY A 151 3.71 22.89 -1.52
CA GLY A 151 4.94 23.45 -2.08
C GLY A 151 6.02 23.70 -1.03
N SER A 152 6.68 24.85 -1.12
CA SER A 152 7.80 25.23 -0.25
C SER A 152 7.42 25.56 1.20
N ARG A 153 6.13 25.53 1.55
CA ARG A 153 5.66 25.81 2.92
C ARG A 153 5.92 24.65 3.89
N VAL A 154 6.15 23.45 3.38
CA VAL A 154 6.37 22.26 4.18
C VAL A 154 7.87 21.96 4.25
N PRO A 155 8.47 21.90 5.46
CA PRO A 155 9.88 21.58 5.58
C PRO A 155 10.18 20.13 5.18
N LEU A 156 11.36 19.90 4.60
CA LEU A 156 11.80 18.57 4.15
C LEU A 156 11.80 17.55 5.30
N SER A 157 12.16 17.99 6.51
CA SER A 157 12.13 17.16 7.72
C SER A 157 10.74 16.60 8.02
N LEU A 158 9.67 17.34 7.73
CA LEU A 158 8.29 16.89 7.97
C LEU A 158 7.84 15.89 6.91
N LYS A 159 8.30 16.04 5.66
CA LYS A 159 8.08 15.04 4.60
C LYS A 159 8.75 13.72 4.94
N LEU A 160 10.01 13.77 5.40
CA LEU A 160 10.77 12.59 5.82
C LEU A 160 10.16 11.93 7.06
N PHE A 161 9.77 12.73 8.07
CA PHE A 161 9.07 12.23 9.24
C PHE A 161 7.78 11.50 8.88
N LEU A 162 6.95 12.08 8.00
CA LEU A 162 5.70 11.48 7.58
C LEU A 162 5.92 10.22 6.73
N LEU A 163 6.93 10.22 5.87
CA LEU A 163 7.35 9.05 5.11
C LEU A 163 7.68 7.90 6.06
N THR A 164 8.54 8.14 7.07
CA THR A 164 8.92 7.13 8.05
C THR A 164 7.73 6.63 8.88
N LEU A 165 6.87 7.54 9.36
CA LEU A 165 5.67 7.18 10.11
C LEU A 165 4.74 6.28 9.28
N ALA A 166 4.43 6.69 8.04
CA ALA A 166 3.53 5.94 7.17
C ALA A 166 4.09 4.56 6.81
N ILE A 167 5.40 4.45 6.59
CA ILE A 167 6.06 3.17 6.36
C ILE A 167 5.91 2.21 7.55
N ILE A 168 6.09 2.72 8.78
CA ILE A 168 5.93 1.90 10.00
C ILE A 168 4.46 1.49 10.17
N ASP A 169 3.52 2.40 9.95
CA ASP A 169 2.08 2.13 10.01
C ASP A 169 1.66 1.06 8.97
N ASP A 170 2.10 1.18 7.72
CA ASP A 170 1.78 0.23 6.65
C ASP A 170 2.36 -1.16 6.92
N LEU A 171 3.61 -1.23 7.40
CA LEU A 171 4.24 -2.49 7.79
C LEU A 171 3.52 -3.11 9.00
N GLY A 172 3.15 -2.29 9.99
CA GLY A 172 2.38 -2.74 11.13
C GLY A 172 1.02 -3.29 10.71
N ALA A 173 0.30 -2.56 9.86
CA ALA A 173 -1.02 -2.93 9.36
C ALA A 173 -0.98 -4.24 8.57
N ILE A 174 -0.01 -4.42 7.66
CA ILE A 174 0.10 -5.67 6.90
C ILE A 174 0.47 -6.86 7.79
N VAL A 175 1.32 -6.68 8.81
CA VAL A 175 1.64 -7.74 9.78
C VAL A 175 0.41 -8.12 10.61
N ILE A 176 -0.37 -7.14 11.06
CA ILE A 176 -1.63 -7.37 11.77
C ILE A 176 -2.60 -8.14 10.86
N ILE A 177 -2.78 -7.70 9.61
CA ILE A 177 -3.65 -8.38 8.65
C ILE A 177 -3.15 -9.82 8.40
N ALA A 178 -1.85 -10.02 8.21
CA ALA A 178 -1.27 -11.33 8.01
C ALA A 178 -1.46 -12.27 9.21
N ILE A 179 -1.41 -11.78 10.45
CA ILE A 179 -1.57 -12.64 11.63
C ILE A 179 -3.04 -12.94 11.93
N PHE A 180 -3.91 -11.92 11.85
CA PHE A 180 -5.30 -12.01 12.31
C PHE A 180 -6.30 -12.37 11.20
N TYR A 181 -5.96 -12.13 9.94
CA TYR A 181 -6.85 -12.30 8.78
C TYR A 181 -6.37 -13.34 7.77
N SER A 182 -5.21 -13.96 8.02
CA SER A 182 -4.81 -15.12 7.24
C SER A 182 -5.84 -16.23 7.40
N GLY A 183 -6.45 -16.61 6.28
CA GLY A 183 -7.36 -17.74 6.22
C GLY A 183 -6.61 -19.08 6.29
N LYS A 184 -7.18 -20.10 5.63
CA LYS A 184 -6.57 -21.43 5.55
C LYS A 184 -5.30 -21.38 4.68
N LEU A 185 -4.14 -21.22 5.32
CA LEU A 185 -2.85 -21.33 4.65
C LEU A 185 -2.51 -22.80 4.39
N SER A 186 -2.09 -23.10 3.17
CA SER A 186 -1.59 -24.43 2.80
C SER A 186 -0.20 -24.65 3.39
N LEU A 187 -0.01 -25.75 4.11
CA LEU A 187 1.30 -26.16 4.65
C LEU A 187 2.35 -26.32 3.54
N LEU A 188 1.94 -26.80 2.37
CA LEU A 188 2.82 -26.94 1.21
C LEU A 188 3.31 -25.58 0.72
N SER A 189 2.39 -24.61 0.60
CA SER A 189 2.73 -23.25 0.19
C SER A 189 3.64 -22.55 1.21
N LEU A 190 3.41 -22.76 2.51
CA LEU A 190 4.26 -22.23 3.57
C LEU A 190 5.67 -22.83 3.54
N GLY A 191 5.78 -24.14 3.31
CA GLY A 191 7.06 -24.83 3.15
C GLY A 191 7.87 -24.32 1.96
N LEU A 192 7.21 -24.13 0.80
CA LEU A 192 7.85 -23.55 -0.39
C LEU A 192 8.28 -22.09 -0.15
N ALA A 193 7.43 -21.28 0.50
CA ALA A 193 7.77 -19.90 0.84
C ALA A 193 8.98 -19.84 1.78
N GLY A 194 9.02 -20.67 2.81
CA GLY A 194 10.15 -20.78 3.73
C GLY A 194 11.45 -21.19 3.03
N ALA A 195 11.38 -22.16 2.12
CA ALA A 195 12.53 -22.57 1.31
C ALA A 195 13.05 -21.42 0.43
N MET A 196 12.16 -20.67 -0.23
CA MET A 196 12.55 -19.51 -1.03
C MET A 196 13.18 -18.40 -0.19
N ILE A 197 12.66 -18.12 1.01
CA ILE A 197 13.28 -17.19 1.96
C ILE A 197 14.69 -17.66 2.33
N ALA A 198 14.87 -18.94 2.63
CA ALA A 198 16.19 -19.49 2.95
C ALA A 198 17.20 -19.32 1.80
N VAL A 199 16.76 -19.53 0.54
CA VAL A 199 17.60 -19.26 -0.64
C VAL A 199 17.97 -17.77 -0.71
N LEU A 200 17.01 -16.86 -0.53
CA LEU A 200 17.28 -15.42 -0.56
C LEU A 200 18.26 -14.99 0.55
N VAL A 201 18.13 -15.55 1.75
CA VAL A 201 19.07 -15.32 2.85
C VAL A 201 20.46 -15.84 2.47
N ALA A 202 20.56 -17.06 1.95
CA ALA A 202 21.83 -17.64 1.52
C ALA A 202 22.52 -16.84 0.40
N MET A 203 21.76 -16.20 -0.48
CA MET A 203 22.31 -15.32 -1.53
C MET A 203 22.71 -13.93 -1.01
N ASN A 204 22.19 -13.51 0.14
CA ASN A 204 22.48 -12.21 0.75
C ASN A 204 23.62 -12.29 1.79
N LEU A 205 23.99 -13.51 2.23
CA LEU A 205 25.19 -13.78 3.04
C LEU A 205 26.44 -13.78 2.17
#